data_AF-A0A5C7PWT5-F1
#
_entry.id   AF-A0A5C7PWT5-F1
#
_cell.length_a   1.000
_cell.length_b   1.000
_cell.length_c   1.000
_cell.angle_alpha   90.00
_cell.angle_beta   90.00
_cell.angle_gamma   90.00
#
_symmetry.space_group_name_H-M   'P 1'
#
loop_
_entity.id
_entity.type
_entity.pdbx_description
1 polymer ?
#
loop_
_entity_poly.entity_id
_entity_poly.type
_entity_poly.pdbx_seq_one_letter_code
_entity_poly.pdbx_strand_id
1 'polypeptide(L)'
;MAAITGTLSKVTEFSGDYKVVHLTIVPTSASDTVTLTQATHGISEILTSIPKLTAGYDAALAGIFTTHSGLVITVATTAAAGTAATDWTGATGEILVIGK
;
A
#
# COMPACT_ATOMS: atom_id res chain seq x y z
N MET A 1 5.10 -13.81 0.33
CA MET A 1 4.50 -12.56 0.83
C MET A 1 5.29 -12.09 2.02
N ALA A 2 6.09 -11.04 1.89
CA ALA A 2 6.79 -10.46 3.04
C ALA A 2 5.88 -9.43 3.73
N ALA A 3 5.91 -9.37 5.05
CA ALA A 3 5.16 -8.35 5.79
C ALA A 3 6.01 -7.07 5.87
N ILE A 4 5.44 -5.95 5.41
CA ILE A 4 6.07 -4.63 5.46
C ILE A 4 5.22 -3.67 6.30
N THR A 5 5.83 -2.59 6.76
CA THR A 5 5.13 -1.56 7.53
C THR A 5 4.61 -0.46 6.61
N GLY A 6 3.30 -0.19 6.69
CA GLY A 6 2.70 1.04 6.17
C GLY A 6 2.78 2.14 7.21
N THR A 7 3.69 3.10 7.02
CA THR A 7 3.86 4.21 7.97
C THR A 7 2.79 5.26 7.73
N LEU A 8 1.94 5.50 8.72
CA LEU A 8 0.88 6.48 8.66
C LEU A 8 1.46 7.90 8.50
N SER A 9 1.16 8.56 7.38
CA SER A 9 1.61 9.93 7.11
C SER A 9 0.51 10.97 7.28
N LYS A 10 -0.75 10.60 7.05
CA LYS A 10 -1.90 11.49 7.19
C LYS A 10 -3.20 10.73 7.42
N VAL A 11 -4.10 11.31 8.19
CA VAL A 11 -5.49 10.87 8.36
C VAL A 11 -6.42 12.04 8.06
N THR A 12 -7.53 11.79 7.37
CA THR A 12 -8.65 12.72 7.23
C THR A 12 -9.94 11.97 7.53
N GLU A 13 -10.81 12.54 8.34
CA GLU A 13 -12.07 11.93 8.77
C GLU A 13 -13.26 12.75 8.29
N PHE A 14 -14.29 12.06 7.81
CA PHE A 14 -15.50 12.64 7.24
C PHE A 14 -16.70 12.19 8.07
N SER A 15 -17.22 13.11 8.89
CA SER A 15 -18.43 12.91 9.70
C SER A 15 -18.43 11.68 10.63
N GLY A 16 -17.25 11.16 10.99
CA GLY A 16 -17.10 9.96 11.82
C GLY A 16 -17.34 8.63 11.11
N ASP A 17 -17.79 8.65 9.85
CA ASP A 17 -18.17 7.45 9.10
C ASP A 17 -17.07 6.96 8.15
N TYR A 18 -16.38 7.87 7.47
CA TYR A 18 -15.35 7.52 6.50
C TYR A 18 -14.02 8.17 6.85
N LYS A 19 -12.94 7.45 6.59
CA LYS A 19 -11.57 7.91 6.78
C LYS A 19 -10.75 7.67 5.54
N VAL A 20 -9.89 8.64 5.26
CA VAL A 20 -8.82 8.54 4.27
C VAL A 20 -7.50 8.53 5.00
N VAL A 21 -6.76 7.44 4.85
CA VAL A 21 -5.48 7.17 5.49
C VAL A 21 -4.40 7.11 4.41
N HIS A 22 -3.33 7.86 4.58
CA HIS A 22 -2.15 7.80 3.72
C HIS A 22 -1.06 6.99 4.41
N LEU A 23 -0.58 5.96 3.73
CA LEU A 23 0.50 5.09 4.20
C LEU A 23 1.71 5.24 3.29
N THR A 24 2.87 5.48 3.85
CA THR A 24 4.15 5.34 3.14
C THR A 24 4.66 3.92 3.30
N ILE A 25 5.09 3.29 2.21
CA ILE A 25 5.62 1.93 2.18
C ILE A 25 6.95 1.87 1.43
N VAL A 26 7.77 0.89 1.79
CA VAL A 26 8.96 0.49 1.04
C VAL A 26 8.74 -0.96 0.64
N PRO A 27 8.41 -1.24 -0.64
CA PRO A 27 8.31 -2.60 -1.12
C PRO A 27 9.64 -3.33 -0.95
N THR A 28 9.57 -4.60 -0.58
CA THR A 28 10.76 -5.46 -0.41
C THR A 28 10.68 -6.73 -1.25
N SER A 29 9.52 -6.97 -1.87
CA SER A 29 9.32 -8.12 -2.73
C SER A 29 8.23 -7.87 -3.78
N ALA A 30 8.06 -8.84 -4.69
CA ALA A 30 7.04 -8.78 -5.72
C ALA A 30 5.62 -8.81 -5.15
N SER A 31 5.48 -9.29 -3.91
CA SER A 31 4.22 -9.39 -3.20
C SER A 31 4.45 -9.22 -1.70
N ASP A 32 4.09 -8.05 -1.19
CA ASP A 32 4.18 -7.70 0.23
C ASP A 32 2.78 -7.60 0.87
N THR A 33 2.72 -7.55 2.19
CA THR A 33 1.49 -7.25 2.94
C THR A 33 1.67 -6.09 3.91
N VAL A 34 0.61 -5.30 4.05
CA VAL A 34 0.46 -4.26 5.08
C VAL A 34 -0.80 -4.57 5.87
N THR A 35 -0.66 -4.71 7.19
CA THR A 35 -1.81 -4.97 8.08
C THR A 35 -2.23 -3.67 8.76
N LEU A 36 -3.49 -3.30 8.60
CA LEU A 36 -4.11 -2.19 9.32
C LEU A 36 -4.74 -2.67 10.62
N THR A 37 -4.91 -1.74 11.53
CA THR A 37 -5.53 -1.94 12.84
C THR A 37 -6.34 -0.69 13.18
N GLN A 38 -7.46 -0.87 13.87
CA GLN A 38 -8.29 0.24 14.30
C GLN A 38 -7.53 1.19 15.25
N ALA A 39 -6.69 0.66 16.14
CA ALA A 39 -5.94 1.45 17.10
C ALA A 39 -4.90 2.39 16.46
N THR A 40 -4.22 1.94 15.41
CA THR A 40 -3.16 2.73 14.76
C THR A 40 -3.69 3.55 13.59
N HIS A 41 -4.65 3.02 12.84
CA HIS A 41 -5.08 3.60 11.57
C HIS A 41 -6.49 4.21 11.64
N GLY A 42 -7.24 3.94 12.70
CA GLY A 42 -8.60 4.40 12.86
C GLY A 42 -9.61 3.70 11.93
N ILE A 43 -9.18 2.70 11.14
CA ILE A 43 -9.99 1.94 10.19
C ILE A 43 -10.34 0.56 10.76
N SER A 44 -11.62 0.26 10.72
CA SER A 44 -12.27 -1.02 11.05
C SER A 44 -12.64 -1.84 9.80
N GLU A 45 -12.82 -1.19 8.65
CA GLU A 45 -13.12 -1.81 7.35
C GLU A 45 -12.40 -1.07 6.21
N ILE A 46 -11.70 -1.79 5.33
CA ILE A 46 -11.14 -1.23 4.09
C ILE A 46 -12.20 -1.29 3.00
N LEU A 47 -12.51 -0.15 2.38
CA LEU A 47 -13.41 -0.06 1.23
C LEU A 47 -12.64 -0.02 -0.09
N THR A 48 -11.51 0.69 -0.11
CA THR A 48 -10.59 0.68 -1.23
C THR A 48 -9.17 1.04 -0.81
N SER A 49 -8.20 0.59 -1.60
CA SER A 49 -6.79 0.95 -1.50
C SER A 49 -6.28 1.35 -2.88
N ILE A 50 -5.67 2.53 -2.95
CA ILE A 50 -5.14 3.13 -4.18
C ILE A 50 -3.64 3.31 -3.99
N PRO A 51 -2.81 2.50 -4.66
CA PRO A 51 -1.38 2.57 -4.50
C PRO A 51 -0.76 3.50 -5.54
N LYS A 52 0.42 4.01 -5.22
CA LYS A 52 1.26 4.76 -6.15
C LYS A 52 2.72 4.56 -5.77
N LEU A 53 3.58 4.27 -6.74
CA LEU A 53 5.02 4.35 -6.54
C LEU A 53 5.43 5.83 -6.53
N THR A 54 6.36 6.17 -5.65
CA THR A 54 6.84 7.55 -5.47
C THR A 54 8.30 7.71 -5.85
N ALA A 55 9.08 6.62 -5.86
CA ALA A 55 10.46 6.56 -6.35
C ALA A 55 10.84 5.13 -6.77
N GLY A 56 12.00 4.99 -7.42
CA GLY A 56 12.57 3.70 -7.81
C GLY A 56 12.01 3.10 -9.11
N TYR A 57 11.37 3.92 -9.94
CA TYR A 57 10.83 3.47 -11.22
C TYR A 57 11.93 3.15 -12.23
N ASP A 58 11.91 1.92 -12.76
CA ASP A 58 12.74 1.49 -13.87
C ASP A 58 12.10 0.30 -14.63
N ALA A 59 12.89 -0.43 -15.42
CA ALA A 59 12.40 -1.59 -16.17
C ALA A 59 12.06 -2.79 -15.27
N ALA A 60 12.74 -2.93 -14.13
CA ALA A 60 12.55 -4.00 -13.15
C ALA A 60 11.43 -3.68 -12.13
N LEU A 61 11.08 -2.40 -11.96
CA LEU A 61 9.96 -1.92 -11.15
C LEU A 61 9.21 -0.78 -11.86
N ALA A 62 8.12 -1.13 -12.53
CA ALA A 62 7.33 -0.20 -13.34
C ALA A 62 5.93 0.09 -12.75
N GLY A 63 5.41 -0.78 -11.87
CA GLY A 63 4.04 -0.68 -11.39
C GLY A 63 3.84 -1.20 -9.97
N ILE A 64 2.76 -0.73 -9.34
CA ILE A 64 2.30 -1.18 -8.03
C ILE A 64 0.78 -1.29 -8.03
N PHE A 65 0.28 -2.34 -7.38
CA PHE A 65 -1.14 -2.66 -7.31
C PHE A 65 -1.48 -3.12 -5.90
N THR A 66 -2.74 -2.92 -5.50
CA THR A 66 -3.21 -3.37 -4.20
C THR A 66 -4.51 -4.12 -4.32
N THR A 67 -4.61 -5.19 -3.55
CA THR A 67 -5.87 -5.84 -3.19
C THR A 67 -5.97 -5.86 -1.67
N HIS A 68 -7.14 -6.13 -1.12
CA HIS A 68 -7.29 -6.26 0.33
C HIS A 68 -8.26 -7.37 0.69
N SER A 69 -8.10 -7.90 1.90
CA SER A 69 -9.00 -8.84 2.54
C SER A 69 -9.03 -8.55 4.04
N GLY A 70 -10.21 -8.20 4.57
CA GLY A 70 -10.32 -7.63 5.91
C GLY A 70 -9.47 -6.36 6.04
N LEU A 71 -8.59 -6.31 7.04
CA LEU A 71 -7.66 -5.20 7.27
C LEU A 71 -6.24 -5.45 6.69
N VAL A 72 -6.06 -6.49 5.87
CA VAL A 72 -4.77 -6.80 5.25
C VAL A 72 -4.79 -6.34 3.80
N ILE A 73 -3.85 -5.47 3.44
CA ILE A 73 -3.60 -5.03 2.07
C ILE A 73 -2.46 -5.86 1.51
N THR A 74 -2.68 -6.50 0.37
CA THR A 74 -1.61 -7.12 -0.43
C THR A 74 -1.11 -6.10 -1.43
N VAL A 75 0.19 -5.85 -1.43
CA VAL A 75 0.88 -4.94 -2.36
C VAL A 75 1.61 -5.81 -3.38
N ALA A 76 1.27 -5.69 -4.65
CA ALA A 76 1.96 -6.37 -5.74
C ALA A 76 2.75 -5.35 -6.56
N THR A 77 4.00 -5.68 -6.91
CA THR A 77 4.85 -4.84 -7.75
C THR A 77 5.20 -5.56 -9.05
N THR A 78 5.25 -4.82 -10.15
CA THR A 78 5.43 -5.38 -11.50
C THR A 78 6.56 -4.71 -12.26
N ALA A 79 7.26 -5.47 -13.09
CA ALA A 79 8.15 -4.96 -14.13
C ALA A 79 7.35 -4.44 -15.34
N ALA A 80 8.02 -3.77 -16.28
CA ALA A 80 7.37 -3.15 -17.46
C ALA A 80 6.63 -4.16 -18.36
N ALA A 81 7.05 -5.42 -18.34
CA ALA A 81 6.40 -6.51 -19.09
C ALA A 81 5.14 -7.09 -18.41
N GLY A 82 4.70 -6.52 -17.28
CA GLY A 82 3.56 -7.04 -16.50
C GLY A 82 3.90 -8.29 -15.68
N THR A 83 5.17 -8.66 -15.60
CA THR A 83 5.67 -9.74 -14.74
C THR A 83 5.95 -9.22 -13.33
N ALA A 84 6.21 -10.11 -12.37
CA ALA A 84 6.70 -9.74 -11.05
C ALA A 84 7.95 -8.84 -11.16
N ALA A 85 8.01 -7.80 -10.32
CA ALA A 85 9.22 -6.99 -10.19
C ALA A 85 10.38 -7.84 -9.68
N THR A 86 11.60 -7.46 -10.04
CA THR A 86 12.84 -8.20 -9.68
C THR A 86 13.86 -7.36 -8.92
N ASP A 87 13.65 -6.05 -8.83
CA ASP A 87 14.50 -5.11 -8.10
C ASP A 87 13.63 -4.07 -7.40
N TRP A 88 13.93 -3.77 -6.13
CA TRP A 88 13.24 -2.77 -5.31
C TRP A 88 14.22 -1.72 -4.76
N THR A 89 15.43 -1.66 -5.31
CA THR A 89 16.46 -0.73 -4.86
C THR A 89 15.99 0.71 -5.01
N GLY A 90 15.88 1.42 -3.89
CA GLY A 90 15.38 2.80 -3.87
C GLY A 90 13.88 2.95 -4.11
N ALA A 91 13.12 1.85 -4.09
CA ALA A 91 11.67 1.89 -4.24
C ALA A 91 11.00 2.52 -3.02
N THR A 92 10.10 3.47 -3.26
CA THR A 92 9.18 3.97 -2.24
C THR A 92 7.79 4.05 -2.85
N GLY A 93 6.76 3.87 -2.03
CA GLY A 93 5.37 3.94 -2.45
C GLY A 93 4.46 4.57 -1.40
N GLU A 94 3.27 4.91 -1.84
CA GLU A 94 2.17 5.38 -1.02
C GLU A 94 0.95 4.49 -1.27
N ILE A 95 0.15 4.25 -0.22
CA ILE A 95 -1.18 3.69 -0.34
C ILE A 95 -2.16 4.66 0.30
N LEU A 96 -3.10 5.16 -0.50
CA LEU A 96 -4.26 5.85 -0.01
C LEU A 96 -5.34 4.82 0.28
N VAL A 97 -5.74 4.71 1.54
CA VAL A 97 -6.75 3.77 2.02
C VAL A 97 -8.01 4.55 2.37
N ILE A 98 -9.14 4.15 1.80
CA ILE A 98 -10.45 4.66 2.19
C ILE A 98 -11.15 3.56 2.96
N GLY A 99 -11.60 3.88 4.17
CA GLY A 99 -12.24 2.93 5.06
C GLY A 99 -13.23 3.58 6.01
N LYS A 100 -13.77 2.78 6.93
CA LYS A 100 -14.60 3.22 8.06
C LYS A 100 -13.85 3.00 9.36
#